data_AF-A0A5C8NPM3-F1
#
_entry.id   AF-A0A5C8NPM3-F1
#
_cell.length_a   1.000
_cell.length_b   1.000
_cell.length_c   1.000
_cell.angle_alpha   90.00
_cell.angle_beta   90.00
_cell.angle_gamma   90.00
#
_symmetry.space_group_name_H-M   'P 1'
#
loop_
_entity.id
_entity.type
_entity.pdbx_description
1 polymer ?
#
loop_
_entity_poly.entity_id
_entity_poly.type
_entity_poly.pdbx_seq_one_letter_code
_entity_poly.pdbx_strand_id
1 'polypeptide(L)'
;MWWPGLRSRRGEGDEIHVTASSPVGYRLRFRLHDLVETPRDRVTLRSDGDLSGTATMAFAPVDAGHSTIDVTWDVEATPRWMHATERLLRPVFVLAHDAVMRRGERALNAWLTSSAARASRRRRRR
;
A
#
# COMPACT_ATOMS: atom_id res chain seq x y z
N MET A 1 -5.72 -2.47 12.02
CA MET A 1 -5.13 -2.29 10.68
C MET A 1 -6.21 -1.68 9.79
N TRP A 2 -5.93 -0.56 9.10
CA TRP A 2 -6.94 0.21 8.38
C TRP A 2 -7.26 -0.36 7.00
N TRP A 3 -6.28 -0.93 6.28
CA TRP A 3 -6.46 -1.41 4.91
C TRP A 3 -7.15 -2.79 4.84
N PRO A 4 -8.43 -2.88 4.41
CA PRO A 4 -9.11 -4.16 4.34
C PRO A 4 -8.68 -4.88 3.06
N GLY A 5 -8.11 -6.07 3.19
CA GLY A 5 -7.56 -6.86 2.07
C GLY A 5 -6.03 -7.00 2.11
N LEU A 6 -5.35 -6.17 2.91
CA LEU A 6 -3.93 -6.32 3.19
C LEU A 6 -3.74 -6.77 4.63
N ARG A 7 -2.89 -7.77 4.81
CA ARG A 7 -2.37 -8.17 6.12
C ARG A 7 -0.88 -7.97 6.09
N SER A 8 -0.35 -7.21 7.04
CA SER A 8 1.07 -7.06 7.22
C SER A 8 1.48 -7.75 8.52
N ARG A 9 2.66 -8.35 8.50
CA ARG A 9 3.33 -8.91 9.65
C ARG A 9 4.78 -8.46 9.61
N ARG A 10 5.31 -8.01 10.74
CA ARG A 10 6.73 -7.68 10.84
C ARG A 10 7.55 -8.97 10.69
N GLY A 11 8.52 -8.95 9.78
CA GLY A 11 9.51 -10.00 9.57
C GLY A 11 10.72 -9.82 10.49
N GLU A 12 11.84 -10.42 10.12
CA GLU A 12 13.11 -10.24 10.82
C GLU A 12 13.74 -8.89 10.42
N GLY A 13 14.29 -8.15 11.39
CA GLY A 13 14.82 -6.80 11.15
C GLY A 13 13.75 -5.77 10.76
N ASP A 14 13.93 -5.15 9.59
CA ASP A 14 13.03 -4.16 9.00
C ASP A 14 12.18 -4.71 7.83
N GLU A 15 12.17 -6.02 7.65
CA GLU A 15 11.30 -6.65 6.66
C GLU A 15 9.82 -6.60 7.10
N ILE A 16 8.93 -6.39 6.12
CA ILE A 16 7.48 -6.42 6.32
C ILE A 16 6.89 -7.44 5.37
N HIS A 17 6.34 -8.53 5.90
CA HIS A 17 5.62 -9.51 5.11
C HIS A 17 4.19 -9.04 4.87
N VAL A 18 3.83 -8.91 3.61
CA VAL A 18 2.53 -8.43 3.18
C VAL A 18 1.80 -9.54 2.43
N THR A 19 0.53 -9.69 2.79
CA THR A 19 -0.40 -10.59 2.13
C THR A 19 -1.57 -9.77 1.60
N ALA A 20 -1.63 -9.60 0.28
CA ALA A 20 -2.74 -8.95 -0.41
C ALA A 20 -3.75 -10.02 -0.82
N SER A 21 -4.99 -9.89 -0.35
CA SER A 21 -6.11 -10.75 -0.75
C SER A 21 -6.97 -9.99 -1.75
N SER A 22 -7.04 -10.51 -2.97
CA SER A 22 -7.85 -9.94 -4.04
C SER A 22 -9.34 -10.22 -3.79
N PRO A 23 -10.24 -9.29 -4.15
CA PRO A 23 -11.69 -9.53 -4.10
C PRO A 23 -12.15 -10.71 -4.96
N VAL A 24 -11.38 -11.07 -6.00
CA VAL A 24 -11.67 -12.19 -6.91
C VAL A 24 -11.03 -13.51 -6.47
N GLY A 25 -10.57 -13.61 -5.21
CA GLY A 25 -10.27 -14.88 -4.54
C GLY A 25 -8.81 -15.35 -4.57
N TYR A 26 -7.92 -14.71 -5.33
CA TYR A 26 -6.49 -15.01 -5.27
C TYR A 26 -5.77 -14.17 -4.19
N ARG A 27 -4.59 -14.63 -3.78
CA ARG A 27 -3.78 -14.00 -2.74
C ARG A 27 -2.35 -13.90 -3.20
N LEU A 28 -1.76 -12.72 -3.02
CA LEU A 28 -0.35 -12.45 -3.28
C LEU A 28 0.38 -12.26 -1.95
N ARG A 29 1.56 -12.84 -1.85
CA ARG A 29 2.45 -12.78 -0.70
C ARG A 29 3.79 -12.22 -1.16
N PHE A 30 4.17 -11.11 -0.57
CA PHE A 30 5.43 -10.45 -0.88
C PHE A 30 6.02 -9.84 0.38
N ARG A 31 7.34 -9.76 0.44
CA ARG A 31 8.09 -9.12 1.51
C ARG A 31 8.54 -7.74 1.04
N LEU A 32 8.35 -6.73 1.86
CA LEU A 32 8.88 -5.39 1.67
C LEU A 32 10.15 -5.25 2.51
N HIS A 33 11.20 -4.71 1.91
CA HIS A 33 12.51 -4.50 2.54
C HIS A 33 13.19 -3.26 1.94
N ASP A 34 14.35 -2.89 2.48
CA ASP A 34 15.13 -1.72 2.05
C ASP A 34 14.29 -0.45 2.00
N LEU A 35 13.57 -0.16 3.10
CA LEU A 35 12.82 1.08 3.23
C LEU A 35 13.82 2.24 3.37
N VAL A 36 13.86 3.09 2.35
CA VAL A 36 14.69 4.28 2.32
C VAL A 36 13.80 5.50 2.31
N GLU A 37 13.84 6.24 3.41
CA GLU A 37 13.22 7.55 3.51
C GLU A 37 14.20 8.60 2.96
N THR A 38 13.85 9.24 1.85
CA THR A 38 14.59 10.40 1.36
C THR A 38 14.02 11.65 2.03
N PRO A 39 14.85 12.61 2.50
CA PRO A 39 14.33 13.77 3.20
C PRO A 39 13.30 14.55 2.36
N ARG A 40 12.11 14.72 2.96
CA ARG A 40 11.04 15.71 2.73
C ARG A 40 9.79 15.30 1.97
N ASP A 41 9.81 14.23 1.19
CA ASP A 41 8.61 13.88 0.43
C ASP A 41 8.63 12.48 -0.19
N ARG A 42 9.64 11.64 0.03
CA ARG A 42 9.73 10.38 -0.71
C ARG A 42 10.18 9.19 0.12
N VAL A 43 9.45 8.09 -0.05
CA VAL A 43 9.78 6.79 0.53
C VAL A 43 9.93 5.80 -0.61
N THR A 44 11.08 5.16 -0.70
CA THR A 44 11.31 4.05 -1.63
C THR A 44 11.42 2.76 -0.83
N LEU A 45 10.86 1.68 -1.37
CA LEU A 45 10.98 0.35 -0.78
C LEU A 45 11.09 -0.70 -1.89
N ARG A 46 11.68 -1.84 -1.57
CA ARG A 46 11.78 -2.97 -2.48
C ARG A 46 10.78 -4.05 -2.07
N SER A 47 10.26 -4.78 -3.06
CA SER A 47 9.41 -5.94 -2.82
C SER A 47 10.01 -7.19 -3.44
N ASP A 48 9.78 -8.34 -2.82
CA ASP A 48 10.16 -9.66 -3.34
C ASP A 48 9.12 -10.73 -2.97
N GLY A 49 9.07 -11.84 -3.70
CA GLY A 49 8.06 -12.89 -3.59
C GLY A 49 7.11 -12.90 -4.79
N ASP A 50 5.80 -12.91 -4.56
CA ASP A 50 4.80 -12.92 -5.64
C ASP A 50 4.79 -11.60 -6.46
N LEU A 51 5.35 -10.52 -5.91
CA LEU A 51 5.57 -9.23 -6.57
C LEU A 51 7.00 -8.80 -6.30
N SER A 52 7.83 -8.77 -7.34
CA SER A 52 9.25 -8.39 -7.24
C SER A 52 9.52 -7.08 -7.95
N GLY A 53 10.16 -6.13 -7.27
CA GLY A 53 10.46 -4.81 -7.84
C GLY A 53 10.57 -3.70 -6.81
N THR A 54 10.21 -2.48 -7.20
CA THR A 54 10.40 -1.26 -6.38
C THR A 54 9.08 -0.49 -6.26
N ALA A 55 8.74 -0.07 -5.04
CA ALA A 55 7.70 0.92 -4.79
C ALA A 55 8.33 2.25 -4.44
N THR A 56 7.76 3.33 -4.97
CA THR A 56 8.09 4.70 -4.61
C THR A 56 6.81 5.41 -4.22
N MET A 57 6.81 6.04 -3.05
CA MET A 57 5.72 6.86 -2.54
C MET A 57 6.22 8.29 -2.44
N ALA A 58 5.61 9.21 -3.16
CA ALA A 58 5.89 10.64 -3.06
C ALA A 58 4.74 11.35 -2.31
N PHE A 59 5.07 12.32 -1.47
CA PHE A 59 4.16 13.03 -0.58
C PHE A 59 4.24 14.52 -0.88
N ALA A 60 3.17 15.10 -1.38
CA ALA A 60 3.10 16.52 -1.69
C ALA A 60 2.03 17.22 -0.83
N PRO A 61 2.32 18.36 -0.19
CA PRO A 61 1.30 19.16 0.46
C PRO A 61 0.38 19.77 -0.60
N VAL A 62 -0.94 19.74 -0.34
CA VAL A 62 -1.93 20.39 -1.22
C VAL A 62 -2.42 21.68 -0.57
N ASP A 63 -2.88 21.59 0.67
CA ASP A 63 -3.33 22.73 1.48
C ASP A 63 -3.17 22.44 2.99
N ALA A 64 -3.69 23.32 3.84
CA ALA A 64 -3.64 23.15 5.28
C ALA A 64 -4.50 21.95 5.75
N GLY A 65 -3.83 20.80 5.91
CA GLY A 65 -4.43 19.58 6.45
C GLY A 65 -4.67 18.48 5.41
N HIS A 66 -4.37 18.72 4.13
CA HIS A 66 -4.43 17.73 3.07
C HIS A 66 -3.05 17.51 2.40
N SER A 67 -2.81 16.28 1.98
CA SER A 67 -1.61 15.91 1.24
C SER A 67 -1.98 14.87 0.18
N THR A 68 -1.31 14.95 -0.96
CA THR A 68 -1.37 13.92 -1.99
C THR A 68 -0.26 12.92 -1.74
N ILE A 69 -0.58 11.65 -1.97
CA ILE A 69 0.38 10.55 -1.94
C ILE A 69 0.36 9.89 -3.31
N ASP A 70 1.43 10.05 -4.07
CA ASP A 70 1.61 9.37 -5.34
C ASP A 70 2.35 8.05 -5.09
N VAL A 71 1.65 6.94 -5.27
CA VAL A 71 2.21 5.60 -5.07
C VAL A 71 2.49 4.98 -6.43
N THR A 72 3.76 4.96 -6.80
CA THR A 72 4.25 4.29 -8.02
C THR A 72 4.80 2.92 -7.64
N TRP A 73 4.28 1.87 -8.28
CA TRP A 73 4.73 0.51 -8.04
C TRP A 73 5.21 -0.10 -9.36
N ASP A 74 6.52 -0.30 -9.48
CA ASP A 74 7.16 -0.93 -10.61
C ASP A 74 7.57 -2.34 -10.20
N VAL A 75 6.66 -3.30 -10.40
CA VAL A 75 6.79 -4.68 -9.94
C VAL A 75 6.36 -5.66 -11.01
N GLU A 76 7.07 -6.79 -11.06
CA GLU A 76 6.73 -7.93 -11.89
C GLU A 76 6.05 -9.01 -11.03
N ALA A 77 4.95 -9.58 -11.54
CA ALA A 77 4.24 -10.65 -10.88
C ALA A 77 4.91 -11.99 -11.18
N THR A 78 5.64 -12.55 -10.21
CA THR A 78 6.38 -13.81 -10.40
C THR A 78 5.54 -15.09 -10.56
N PRO A 79 4.25 -15.17 -10.12
CA PRO A 79 3.48 -16.40 -10.29
C PRO A 79 3.23 -16.72 -11.78
N ARG A 80 3.77 -17.87 -12.23
CA ARG A 80 3.65 -18.34 -13.64
C ARG A 80 2.23 -18.37 -14.19
N TRP A 81 1.23 -18.68 -13.34
CA TRP A 81 -0.18 -18.68 -13.74
C TRP A 81 -0.68 -17.28 -14.10
N MET A 82 -0.14 -16.23 -13.46
CA MET A 82 -0.53 -14.85 -13.71
C MET A 82 -0.01 -14.38 -15.07
N HIS A 83 1.22 -14.73 -15.44
CA HIS A 83 1.74 -14.54 -16.80
C HIS A 83 0.95 -15.33 -17.84
N ALA A 84 0.66 -16.61 -17.58
CA ALA A 84 -0.08 -17.46 -18.51
C ALA A 84 -1.51 -16.97 -18.76
N THR A 85 -2.13 -16.34 -17.76
CA THR A 85 -3.50 -15.83 -17.84
C THR A 85 -3.59 -14.34 -18.11
N GLU A 86 -2.45 -13.65 -18.20
CA GLU A 86 -2.37 -12.18 -18.25
C GLU A 86 -3.27 -11.61 -19.35
N ARG A 87 -3.15 -12.09 -20.59
CA ARG A 87 -3.91 -11.52 -21.70
C ARG A 87 -5.42 -11.63 -21.53
N LEU A 88 -5.90 -12.65 -20.81
CA LEU A 88 -7.32 -12.88 -20.56
C LEU A 88 -7.81 -12.19 -19.27
N LEU A 89 -7.00 -12.23 -18.22
CA LEU A 89 -7.37 -11.76 -16.88
C LEU A 89 -6.85 -10.35 -16.56
N ARG A 90 -6.08 -9.70 -17.46
CA ARG A 90 -5.62 -8.31 -17.31
C ARG A 90 -6.72 -7.35 -16.85
N PRO A 91 -7.91 -7.28 -17.48
CA PRO A 91 -8.95 -6.37 -16.99
C PRO A 91 -9.42 -6.72 -15.58
N VAL A 92 -9.49 -8.02 -15.24
CA VAL A 92 -9.86 -8.48 -13.89
C VAL A 92 -8.80 -8.07 -12.86
N PHE A 93 -7.52 -8.20 -13.21
CA PHE A 93 -6.41 -7.80 -12.33
C PHE A 93 -6.39 -6.29 -12.10
N VAL A 94 -6.61 -5.49 -13.14
CA VAL A 94 -6.72 -4.02 -13.02
C VAL A 94 -7.90 -3.63 -12.14
N LEU A 95 -9.10 -4.19 -12.38
CA LEU A 95 -10.28 -3.90 -11.56
C LEU A 95 -10.12 -4.33 -10.11
N ALA A 96 -9.51 -5.50 -9.88
CA ALA A 96 -9.23 -6.00 -8.55
C ALA A 96 -8.21 -5.11 -7.82
N HIS A 97 -7.17 -4.66 -8.52
CA HIS A 97 -6.18 -3.72 -8.01
C HIS A 97 -6.83 -2.39 -7.63
N ASP A 98 -7.61 -1.79 -8.54
CA ASP A 98 -8.34 -0.55 -8.32
C ASP A 98 -9.27 -0.66 -7.11
N ALA A 99 -9.98 -1.78 -6.96
CA ALA A 99 -10.85 -2.02 -5.83
C ALA A 99 -10.08 -2.08 -4.50
N VAL A 100 -8.91 -2.73 -4.47
CA VAL A 100 -8.02 -2.79 -3.30
C VAL A 100 -7.47 -1.41 -2.95
N MET A 101 -6.99 -0.64 -3.94
CA MET A 101 -6.45 0.70 -3.74
C MET A 101 -7.52 1.69 -3.25
N ARG A 102 -8.68 1.75 -3.90
CA ARG A 102 -9.79 2.61 -3.47
C ARG A 102 -10.29 2.27 -2.07
N ARG A 103 -10.29 0.98 -1.69
CA ARG A 103 -10.69 0.57 -0.33
C ARG A 103 -9.63 0.95 0.70
N GLY A 104 -8.35 0.88 0.34
CA GLY A 104 -7.23 1.38 1.13
C GLY A 104 -7.35 2.86 1.38
N GLU A 105 -7.45 3.66 0.33
CA GLU A 105 -7.57 5.12 0.37
C GLU A 105 -8.71 5.56 1.30
N ARG A 106 -9.93 5.03 1.10
CA ARG A 106 -11.08 5.36 1.96
C ARG A 106 -10.83 5.04 3.42
N ALA A 107 -10.19 3.91 3.71
CA ALA A 107 -9.91 3.49 5.08
C ALA A 107 -8.77 4.28 5.72
N LEU A 108 -7.75 4.68 4.93
CA LEU A 108 -6.68 5.57 5.36
C LEU A 108 -7.25 6.94 5.74
N ASN A 109 -8.07 7.52 4.88
CA ASN A 109 -8.71 8.81 5.12
C ASN A 109 -9.56 8.77 6.39
N ALA A 110 -10.42 7.75 6.54
CA ALA A 110 -11.22 7.58 7.76
C ALA A 110 -10.33 7.45 9.02
N TRP A 111 -9.23 6.70 8.93
CA TRP A 111 -8.28 6.54 10.04
C TRP A 111 -7.57 7.86 10.38
N LEU A 112 -7.11 8.62 9.38
CA LEU A 112 -6.46 9.93 9.55
C LEU A 112 -7.41 10.94 10.20
N THR A 113 -8.65 11.05 9.72
CA THR A 113 -9.67 11.94 10.32
C THR A 113 -9.91 11.59 11.79
N SER A 114 -10.04 10.29 12.11
CA SER A 114 -10.22 9.83 13.49
C SER A 114 -9.01 10.14 14.39
N SER A 115 -7.81 10.07 13.83
CA SER A 115 -6.55 10.32 14.54
C SER A 115 -6.30 11.81 14.76
N ALA A 116 -6.60 12.67 13.78
CA ALA A 116 -6.56 14.13 13.92
C ALA A 116 -7.56 14.63 14.99
N ALA A 117 -8.77 14.05 15.04
CA ALA A 117 -9.76 14.34 16.07
C ALA A 117 -9.28 13.96 17.48
N ARG A 118 -8.52 12.86 17.62
CA ARG A 118 -7.88 12.49 18.90
C ARG A 118 -6.73 13.45 19.28
N ALA A 119 -5.89 13.82 18.33
CA ALA A 119 -4.76 14.72 18.56
C ALA A 119 -5.22 16.12 19.02
N SER A 120 -6.25 16.68 18.39
CA SER A 120 -6.83 17.98 18.74
C SER A 120 -7.48 17.99 20.14
N ARG A 121 -8.19 16.92 20.54
CA ARG A 121 -8.75 16.78 21.90
C ARG A 121 -7.67 16.72 22.98
N ARG A 122 -6.51 16.12 22.69
CA ARG A 122 -5.36 16.06 23.61
C ARG A 122 -4.70 17.43 23.79
N ARG A 123 -4.63 18.24 22.73
CA ARG A 123 -4.10 19.60 22.74
C ARG A 123 -4.99 20.60 23.51
N ARG A 124 -6.31 20.41 23.52
CA ARG A 124 -7.27 21.26 24.26
C ARG A 124 -7.38 20.97 25.76
N ARG A 125 -6.77 19.89 26.26
CA ARG A 125 -6.78 19.48 27.67
C ARG A 125 -5.50 19.85 28.43
N ARG A 126 -4.59 20.56 27.77
CA ARG A 126 -3.39 21.19 28.35
C ARG A 126 -3.55 22.70 28.23
#